data_AF-A0A932NXV3-F1
#
_entry.id   AF-A0A932NXV3-F1
#
_cell.length_a   1.000
_cell.length_b   1.000
_cell.length_c   1.000
_cell.angle_alpha   90.00
_cell.angle_beta   90.00
_cell.angle_gamma   90.00
#
_symmetry.space_group_name_H-M   'P 1'
#
loop_
_entity.id
_entity.type
_entity.pdbx_description
1 polymer ?
#
loop_
_entity_poly.entity_id
_entity_poly.type
_entity_poly.pdbx_seq_one_letter_code
_entity_poly.pdbx_strand_id
1 'polypeptide(L)'
;MIVKLALKGEAHRITARRLVRDSIAAGRHLIAPPIFISEGDTVIRRRVYDASYAALAELRGCEFWTADKVCYDAVQATLSFVKYLPDYP
;
A
#
# COMPACT_ATOMS: atom_id res chain seq x y z
N MET A 1 22.92 -3.09 -13.16
CA MET A 1 22.11 -4.07 -12.41
C MET A 1 20.69 -3.52 -12.29
N ILE A 2 19.71 -4.15 -12.95
CA ILE A 2 18.30 -3.72 -12.89
C ILE A 2 17.65 -4.46 -11.72
N VAL A 3 17.34 -3.74 -10.65
CA VAL A 3 16.56 -4.30 -9.53
C VAL A 3 15.09 -4.06 -9.85
N LYS A 4 14.41 -5.10 -10.36
CA LYS A 4 12.95 -5.08 -10.49
C LYS A 4 12.38 -5.12 -9.06
N LEU A 5 11.60 -4.11 -8.67
CA LEU A 5 11.03 -4.05 -7.33
C LEU A 5 10.05 -5.23 -7.18
N ALA A 6 10.44 -6.19 -6.34
CA ALA A 6 9.88 -7.53 -6.29
C ALA A 6 8.36 -7.56 -6.12
N LEU A 7 7.70 -8.35 -6.98
CA LEU A 7 6.31 -8.75 -6.84
C LEU A 7 6.12 -9.46 -5.48
N LYS A 8 4.94 -9.32 -4.88
CA LYS A 8 4.62 -9.89 -3.56
C LYS A 8 4.72 -11.43 -3.62
N GLY A 9 5.61 -12.05 -2.84
CA GLY A 9 5.76 -13.52 -2.74
C GLY A 9 7.11 -14.09 -3.19
N GLU A 10 7.99 -13.29 -3.78
CA GLU A 10 9.25 -13.77 -4.34
C GLU A 10 10.35 -13.97 -3.28
N ALA A 11 11.08 -15.09 -3.37
CA ALA A 11 12.18 -15.45 -2.46
C ALA A 11 13.29 -14.38 -2.38
N HIS A 12 13.47 -13.60 -3.45
CA HIS A 12 14.50 -12.57 -3.52
C HIS A 12 14.09 -11.20 -2.95
N ARG A 13 12.86 -11.05 -2.43
CA ARG A 13 12.34 -9.77 -1.90
C ARG A 13 13.21 -9.22 -0.76
N ILE A 14 13.71 -10.08 0.12
CA ILE A 14 14.56 -9.67 1.24
C ILE A 14 15.90 -9.13 0.71
N THR A 15 16.51 -9.86 -0.23
CA THR A 15 17.77 -9.47 -0.88
C THR A 15 17.62 -8.16 -1.66
N ALA A 16 16.54 -7.99 -2.43
CA ALA A 16 16.24 -6.77 -3.17
C ALA A 16 16.09 -5.57 -2.21
N ARG A 17 15.34 -5.72 -1.11
CA ARG A 17 15.20 -4.67 -0.09
C ARG A 17 16.52 -4.31 0.58
N ARG A 18 17.39 -5.29 0.82
CA ARG A 18 18.74 -5.06 1.36
C ARG A 18 19.58 -4.27 0.36
N LEU A 19 19.64 -4.71 -0.89
CA LEU A 19 20.41 -4.03 -1.95
C LEU A 19 19.97 -2.58 -2.19
N VAL A 20 18.68 -2.30 -2.13
CA VAL A 20 18.16 -0.93 -2.22
C VAL A 20 18.66 -0.09 -1.04
N ARG A 21 18.53 -0.60 0.20
CA ARG A 21 19.02 0.09 1.40
C ARG A 21 20.53 0.33 1.35
N ASP A 22 21.32 -0.68 0.98
CA ASP A 22 22.78 -0.58 0.88
C ASP A 22 23.20 0.41 -0.22
N SER A 23 22.42 0.52 -1.29
CA SER A 23 22.68 1.49 -2.37
C SER A 23 22.35 2.91 -1.97
N ILE A 24 21.26 3.12 -1.23
CA ILE A 24 20.92 4.42 -0.63
C ILE A 24 22.01 4.84 0.37
N ALA A 25 22.42 3.93 1.27
CA ALA A 25 23.46 4.19 2.27
C ALA A 25 24.83 4.50 1.64
N ALA A 26 25.15 3.88 0.51
CA ALA A 26 26.36 4.14 -0.26
C ALA A 26 26.26 5.38 -1.16
N GLY A 27 25.16 6.14 -1.11
CA GLY A 27 24.96 7.34 -1.95
C GLY A 27 24.85 7.02 -3.45
N ARG A 28 24.52 5.79 -3.82
CA ARG A 28 24.39 5.38 -5.23
C ARG A 28 23.08 5.88 -5.80
N HIS A 29 23.14 6.50 -6.98
CA HIS A 29 21.94 6.91 -7.70
C HIS A 29 21.21 5.68 -8.24
N LEU A 30 19.95 5.50 -7.81
CA LEU A 30 19.06 4.48 -8.35
C LEU A 30 18.31 5.05 -9.55
N ILE A 31 18.28 4.29 -10.65
CA ILE A 31 17.48 4.62 -11.83
C ILE A 31 16.21 3.77 -11.77
N ALA A 32 15.06 4.44 -11.70
CA ALA A 32 13.77 3.78 -11.79
C ALA A 32 13.40 3.54 -13.27
N PRO A 33 12.78 2.41 -13.61
CA PRO A 33 12.21 2.21 -14.92
C PRO A 33 11.17 3.29 -15.25
N PRO A 34 10.95 3.65 -16.54
CA PRO A 34 9.96 4.65 -16.93
C PRO A 34 8.52 4.38 -16.42
N ILE A 35 8.15 3.12 -16.23
CA ILE A 35 6.84 2.71 -15.70
C ILE A 35 6.65 3.00 -14.21
N PHE A 36 7.73 3.28 -13.47
CA PHE A 36 7.70 3.45 -12.02
C PHE A 36 6.80 4.61 -11.57
N ILE A 37 6.67 5.67 -12.37
CA ILE A 37 5.78 6.79 -12.08
C ILE A 37 4.32 6.32 -12.01
N SER A 38 3.89 5.53 -13.00
CA SER A 38 2.51 4.99 -13.02
C SER A 38 2.23 4.01 -11.87
N GLU A 39 3.23 3.24 -11.45
CA GLU A 39 3.10 2.39 -10.25
C GLU A 39 2.94 3.23 -8.98
N GLY A 40 3.74 4.29 -8.85
CA GLY A 40 3.64 5.27 -7.76
C GLY A 40 2.26 5.93 -7.71
N ASP A 41 1.79 6.44 -8.85
CA ASP A 41 0.47 7.08 -8.98
C ASP A 41 -0.66 6.14 -8.59
N THR A 42 -0.56 4.87 -8.97
CA THR A 42 -1.58 3.86 -8.64
C THR A 42 -1.64 3.63 -7.12
N VAL A 43 -0.49 3.55 -6.45
CA VAL A 43 -0.43 3.38 -4.99
C VAL A 43 -1.00 4.60 -4.27
N ILE A 44 -0.63 5.82 -4.71
CA ILE A 44 -1.14 7.05 -4.12
C ILE A 44 -2.66 7.13 -4.32
N ARG A 45 -3.13 6.90 -5.55
CA ARG A 45 -4.56 6.92 -5.88
C ARG A 45 -5.34 5.98 -4.99
N ARG A 46 -4.92 4.71 -4.85
CA ARG A 46 -5.61 3.74 -3.99
C ARG A 46 -5.75 4.26 -2.56
N ARG A 47 -4.68 4.77 -1.95
CA ARG A 47 -4.71 5.30 -0.59
C ARG A 47 -5.65 6.51 -0.43
N VAL A 48 -5.66 7.41 -1.41
CA VAL A 48 -6.57 8.57 -1.40
C VAL A 48 -8.02 8.11 -1.51
N TYR A 49 -8.31 7.14 -2.36
CA TYR A 49 -9.65 6.56 -2.50
C TYR A 49 -10.11 5.91 -1.19
N ASP A 50 -9.27 5.06 -0.58
CA ASP A 50 -9.59 4.40 0.69
C ASP A 50 -9.88 5.41 1.81
N ALA A 51 -9.03 6.45 1.94
CA ALA A 51 -9.22 7.52 2.92
C ALA A 51 -10.50 8.32 2.67
N SER A 52 -10.85 8.58 1.40
CA SER A 52 -12.05 9.33 1.03
C SER A 52 -13.32 8.58 1.40
N TYR A 53 -13.37 7.26 1.18
CA TYR A 53 -14.51 6.45 1.58
C TYR A 53 -14.63 6.32 3.10
N ALA A 54 -13.52 6.16 3.81
CA ALA A 54 -13.52 6.16 5.27
C ALA A 54 -14.04 7.49 5.84
N ALA A 55 -13.56 8.62 5.33
CA ALA A 55 -14.02 9.95 5.76
C ALA A 55 -15.49 10.20 5.41
N LEU A 56 -15.96 9.74 4.26
CA LEU A 56 -17.37 9.84 3.88
C LEU A 56 -18.26 9.00 4.81
N ALA A 57 -17.85 7.80 5.16
CA ALA A 57 -18.59 6.94 6.08
C ALA A 57 -18.66 7.55 7.49
N GLU A 58 -17.55 8.11 7.97
CA GLU A 58 -17.51 8.86 9.23
C GLU A 58 -18.48 10.04 9.23
N LEU A 59 -18.43 10.88 8.17
CA LEU A 59 -19.31 12.05 8.01
C LEU A 59 -20.79 11.66 7.99
N ARG A 60 -21.11 10.48 7.46
CA ARG A 60 -22.50 9.99 7.36
C ARG A 60 -22.93 9.12 8.54
N GLY A 61 -22.02 8.81 9.47
CA GLY A 61 -22.29 7.86 10.55
C GLY A 61 -22.65 6.47 10.05
N CYS A 62 -22.09 6.04 8.92
CA CYS A 62 -22.35 4.74 8.30
C CYS A 62 -21.17 3.78 8.50
N GLU A 63 -21.44 2.49 8.37
CA GLU A 63 -20.38 1.49 8.30
C GLU A 63 -19.66 1.53 6.94
N PHE A 64 -18.34 1.34 6.97
CA PHE A 64 -17.53 1.20 5.76
C PHE A 64 -17.01 -0.23 5.65
N TRP A 65 -17.56 -0.99 4.69
CA TRP A 65 -17.15 -2.37 4.44
C TRP A 65 -16.10 -2.43 3.33
N THR A 66 -14.93 -2.98 3.62
CA THR A 66 -13.82 -3.11 2.65
C THR A 66 -13.34 -4.54 2.52
N ALA A 67 -13.12 -4.99 1.28
CA ALA A 67 -12.45 -6.26 0.98
C ALA A 67 -10.92 -6.15 1.05
N ASP A 68 -10.38 -4.94 1.20
CA ASP A 68 -8.94 -4.72 1.27
C ASP A 68 -8.42 -4.93 2.69
N LYS A 69 -7.87 -6.12 2.93
CA LYS A 69 -7.28 -6.46 4.23
C LYS A 69 -6.16 -5.51 4.65
N VAL A 70 -5.37 -4.96 3.71
CA VAL A 70 -4.28 -4.03 4.06
C VAL A 70 -4.85 -2.69 4.53
N CYS A 71 -5.91 -2.20 3.89
CA CYS A 71 -6.63 -1.03 4.34
C CYS A 71 -7.27 -1.28 5.71
N TYR A 72 -8.01 -2.38 5.86
CA TYR A 72 -8.67 -2.76 7.12
C TYR A 72 -7.67 -2.84 8.28
N ASP A 73 -6.61 -3.64 8.14
CA ASP A 73 -5.60 -3.84 9.19
C ASP A 73 -4.91 -2.53 9.59
N ALA A 74 -4.80 -1.54 8.67
CA ALA A 74 -4.18 -0.25 8.92
C ALA A 74 -5.06 0.71 9.74
N VAL A 75 -6.40 0.61 9.66
CA VAL A 75 -7.31 1.60 10.23
C VAL A 75 -8.24 1.05 11.31
N GLN A 76 -8.47 -0.26 11.38
CA GLN A 76 -9.45 -0.87 12.30
C GLN A 76 -9.21 -0.52 13.78
N ALA A 77 -7.96 -0.24 14.17
CA ALA A 77 -7.62 0.13 15.55
C ALA A 77 -8.15 1.51 15.95
N THR A 78 -8.34 2.41 14.98
CA THR A 78 -8.77 3.80 15.21
C THR A 78 -10.19 4.05 14.70
N LEU A 79 -10.58 3.39 13.60
CA LEU A 79 -11.87 3.60 12.92
C LEU A 79 -12.74 2.33 13.06
N SER A 80 -13.49 2.24 14.16
CA SER A 80 -14.30 1.05 14.51
C SER A 80 -15.49 0.79 13.57
N PHE A 81 -15.91 1.81 12.80
CA PHE A 81 -16.94 1.72 11.77
C PHE A 81 -16.44 1.09 10.46
N VAL A 82 -15.11 0.88 10.32
CA VAL A 82 -14.53 0.17 9.18
C VAL A 82 -14.57 -1.33 9.47
N LYS A 83 -15.20 -2.08 8.58
CA LYS A 83 -15.44 -3.53 8.68
C LYS A 83 -14.80 -4.28 7.53
N TYR A 84 -14.43 -5.53 7.77
CA TYR A 84 -13.84 -6.39 6.74
C TYR A 84 -14.94 -7.16 6.01
N LEU A 85 -14.99 -7.04 4.68
CA LEU A 85 -16.08 -7.58 3.86
C LEU A 85 -16.29 -9.10 4.02
N PRO A 86 -15.24 -9.94 4.15
CA PRO A 86 -15.44 -11.37 4.43
C PRO A 86 -16.13 -11.69 5.76
N ASP A 87 -16.19 -10.75 6.71
CA ASP A 87 -16.92 -10.92 7.97
C ASP A 87 -18.38 -10.43 7.85
N TYR A 88 -18.83 -10.07 6.65
CA TYR A 88 -20.20 -9.65 6.41
C TYR A 88 -21.17 -10.85 6.55
N PRO A 89 -22.26 -10.70 7.31
CA PRO A 89 -23.21 -11.80 7.61
C PRO A 89 -24.02 -12.28 6.40
#